data_AF-A0A1I7WDY9-F1
#
_entry.id   AF-A0A1I7WDY9-F1
#
_cell.length_a   1.000
_cell.length_b   1.000
_cell.length_c   1.000
_cell.angle_alpha   90.00
_cell.angle_beta   90.00
_cell.angle_gamma   90.00
#
_symmetry.space_group_name_H-M   'P 1'
#
loop_
_entity.id
_entity.type
_entity.pdbx_description
1 polymer ?
#
loop_
_entity_poly.entity_id
_entity_poly.type
_entity_poly.pdbx_seq_one_letter_code
_entity_poly.pdbx_strand_id
1 'polypeptide(L)'
;MTTVLWLIRRIIHYNFLNSGETITAEKYCYEIDKIHQELQRLRLILISQKGLHLHHKNAPPHVSKMTMQKLNKLSYETLPYSVYSPDLSSTDYHFFKHLDNFLQDKVFNNQATLHNAFG
;
A
#
# COMPACT_ATOMS: atom_id res chain seq x y z
N MET A 1 -10.34 -6.16 -3.00
CA MET A 1 -8.90 -5.97 -3.28
C MET A 1 -8.26 -5.32 -2.06
N THR A 2 -7.03 -5.69 -1.70
CA THR A 2 -6.36 -5.19 -0.49
C THR A 2 -5.18 -4.30 -0.86
N THR A 3 -5.13 -3.11 -0.25
CA THR A 3 -3.97 -2.23 -0.31
C THR A 3 -3.27 -2.29 1.04
N VAL A 4 -1.95 -2.48 1.03
CA VAL A 4 -1.13 -2.48 2.25
C VAL A 4 0.09 -1.60 2.04
N LEU A 5 0.42 -0.82 3.07
CA LEU A 5 1.70 -0.15 3.19
C LEU A 5 2.36 -0.54 4.51
N TRP A 6 3.62 -0.95 4.40
CA TRP A 6 4.40 -1.41 5.52
C TRP A 6 5.86 -0.98 5.35
N LEU A 7 6.56 -0.89 6.48
CA LEU A 7 8.02 -0.78 6.56
C LEU A 7 8.56 -2.09 7.14
N ILE A 8 9.88 -2.31 7.04
CA ILE A 8 10.58 -3.51 7.53
C ILE A 8 10.11 -3.97 8.93
N ARG A 9 9.72 -3.04 9.81
CA ARG A 9 9.34 -3.34 11.21
C ARG A 9 7.84 -3.36 11.50
N ARG A 10 6.98 -2.81 10.63
CA ARG A 10 5.53 -2.75 10.90
C ARG A 10 4.67 -2.40 9.68
N ILE A 11 3.41 -2.79 9.74
CA ILE A 11 2.34 -2.24 8.90
C ILE A 11 2.06 -0.80 9.36
N ILE A 12 1.94 0.13 8.42
CA ILE A 12 1.56 1.51 8.70
C ILE A 12 0.08 1.72 8.41
N HIS A 13 -0.37 1.16 7.29
CA HIS A 13 -1.73 1.37 6.80
C HIS A 13 -2.17 0.17 5.96
N TYR A 14 -3.44 -0.18 6.04
CA TYR A 14 -4.06 -1.13 5.15
C TYR A 14 -5.51 -0.72 4.89
N ASN A 15 -6.02 -1.07 3.72
CA ASN A 15 -7.40 -0.84 3.35
C ASN A 15 -7.95 -2.03 2.53
N PHE A 16 -9.19 -2.41 2.82
CA PHE A 16 -9.93 -3.41 2.08
C PHE A 16 -10.98 -2.71 1.23
N LEU A 17 -10.80 -2.73 -0.09
CA LEU A 17 -11.81 -2.23 -1.02
C LEU A 17 -13.03 -3.16 -1.02
N ASN A 18 -14.20 -2.57 -1.22
CA ASN A 18 -15.46 -3.32 -1.30
C ASN A 18 -15.43 -4.33 -2.45
N SER A 19 -16.32 -5.33 -2.38
CA SER A 19 -16.43 -6.34 -3.45
C SER A 19 -16.73 -5.69 -4.79
N GLY A 20 -15.98 -6.07 -5.84
CA GLY A 20 -16.10 -5.51 -7.18
C GLY A 20 -15.46 -4.13 -7.39
N GLU A 21 -14.97 -3.46 -6.33
CA GLU A 21 -14.28 -2.19 -6.49
C GLU A 21 -12.82 -2.37 -6.92
N THR A 22 -12.38 -1.47 -7.81
CA THR A 22 -11.00 -1.38 -8.28
C THR A 22 -10.32 -0.12 -7.74
N ILE A 23 -8.99 -0.13 -7.70
CA ILE A 23 -8.20 1.04 -7.30
C ILE A 23 -8.12 1.99 -8.48
N THR A 24 -8.74 3.15 -8.35
CA THR A 24 -8.57 4.25 -9.30
C THR A 24 -7.37 5.09 -8.89
N ALA A 25 -6.86 5.92 -9.81
CA ALA A 25 -5.80 6.87 -9.48
C ALA A 25 -6.21 7.81 -8.33
N GLU A 26 -7.49 8.20 -8.27
CA GLU A 26 -8.03 9.08 -7.24
C GLU A 26 -8.03 8.41 -5.87
N LYS A 27 -8.58 7.18 -5.78
CA LYS A 27 -8.54 6.38 -4.56
C LYS A 27 -7.10 6.15 -4.13
N TYR A 28 -6.20 5.83 -5.07
CA TYR A 28 -4.78 5.64 -4.75
C TYR A 28 -4.14 6.91 -4.15
N CYS A 29 -4.38 8.09 -4.74
CA CYS A 29 -3.91 9.36 -4.18
C CYS A 29 -4.47 9.65 -2.78
N TYR A 30 -5.73 9.29 -2.55
CA TYR A 30 -6.36 9.40 -1.23
C TYR A 30 -5.66 8.51 -0.19
N GLU A 31 -5.35 7.26 -0.55
CA GLU A 31 -4.59 6.35 0.31
C GLU A 31 -3.19 6.89 0.62
N ILE A 32 -2.50 7.49 -0.37
CA ILE A 32 -1.19 8.12 -0.17
C ILE A 32 -1.25 9.27 0.85
N ASP A 33 -2.30 10.10 0.82
CA ASP A 33 -2.49 11.17 1.80
C ASP A 33 -2.70 10.61 3.22
N LYS A 34 -3.51 9.55 3.37
CA LYS A 34 -3.73 8.86 4.66
C LYS A 34 -2.44 8.28 5.22
N ILE A 35 -1.67 7.62 4.36
CA ILE A 35 -0.34 7.11 4.67
C ILE A 35 0.57 8.24 5.17
N HIS A 36 0.61 9.36 4.46
CA HIS A 36 1.46 10.48 4.83
C HIS A 36 1.09 11.05 6.20
N GLN A 37 -0.21 11.17 6.50
CA GLN A 37 -0.71 11.59 7.80
C GLN A 37 -0.29 10.64 8.93
N GLU A 38 -0.42 9.33 8.73
CA GLU A 38 0.01 8.34 9.73
C GLU A 38 1.52 8.36 9.94
N LEU A 39 2.31 8.47 8.86
CA LEU A 39 3.75 8.62 8.95
C LEU A 39 4.15 9.87 9.75
N GLN A 40 3.48 11.01 9.51
CA GLN A 40 3.68 12.26 10.25
C GLN A 40 3.33 12.11 11.73
N ARG A 41 2.18 11.47 12.05
CA ARG A 41 1.75 11.18 13.42
C ARG A 41 2.78 10.35 14.17
N LEU A 42 3.38 9.39 13.48
CA LEU A 42 4.41 8.52 14.01
C LEU A 42 5.80 9.19 14.11
N ARG A 43 5.91 10.46 13.70
CA ARG A 43 7.14 11.28 13.69
C ARG A 43 8.33 10.52 13.11
N LEU A 44 8.10 9.76 12.04
CA LEU A 44 9.19 9.01 11.43
C LEU A 44 10.18 10.00 10.81
N ILE A 45 11.41 9.98 11.34
CA ILE A 45 12.55 10.80 10.89
C ILE A 45 12.76 10.68 9.37
N LEU A 46 12.34 9.56 8.77
CA LEU A 46 12.38 9.34 7.33
C LEU A 46 11.67 10.42 6.50
N ILE A 47 10.56 11.01 6.97
CA ILE A 47 9.84 12.04 6.20
C ILE A 47 10.62 13.36 6.15
N SER A 48 11.38 13.68 7.21
CA SER A 48 11.93 15.03 7.39
C SER A 48 13.33 15.26 6.81
N GLN A 49 14.04 14.22 6.37
CA GLN A 49 15.46 14.37 5.98
C GLN A 49 15.84 13.95 4.56
N LYS A 50 15.18 12.95 3.96
CA LYS A 50 15.64 12.38 2.67
C LYS A 50 14.54 11.98 1.69
N GLY A 51 13.29 12.33 1.95
CA GLY A 51 12.17 11.84 1.17
C GLY A 51 11.91 10.35 1.45
N LEU A 52 10.65 9.94 1.35
CA LEU A 52 10.29 8.53 1.50
C LEU A 52 10.48 7.83 0.16
N HIS A 53 11.21 6.72 0.13
CA HIS A 53 11.29 5.88 -1.06
C HIS A 53 10.08 4.95 -1.08
N LEU A 54 9.15 5.21 -2.00
CA LEU A 54 7.96 4.40 -2.19
C LEU A 54 8.24 3.30 -3.22
N HIS A 55 8.14 2.05 -2.77
CA HIS A 55 8.18 0.90 -3.67
C HIS A 55 6.75 0.43 -3.97
N HIS A 56 6.34 0.51 -5.23
CA HIS A 56 5.01 0.11 -5.69
C HIS A 56 5.05 -0.48 -7.10
N LYS A 57 4.01 -1.26 -7.47
CA LYS A 57 3.89 -1.81 -8.83
C LYS A 57 3.61 -0.71 -9.84
N ASN A 58 4.08 -0.89 -11.08
CA ASN A 58 3.78 -0.02 -12.23
C ASN A 58 2.36 -0.27 -12.80
N ALA A 59 1.33 -0.27 -11.94
CA ALA A 59 -0.05 -0.39 -12.37
C ALA A 59 -0.56 0.96 -12.91
N PRO A 60 -1.49 1.00 -13.89
CA PRO A 60 -1.95 2.26 -14.50
C PRO A 60 -2.41 3.34 -13.51
N PRO A 61 -3.12 3.03 -12.41
CA PRO A 61 -3.45 4.02 -11.39
C PRO A 61 -2.23 4.65 -10.72
N HIS A 62 -1.16 3.87 -10.51
CA HIS A 62 0.03 4.28 -9.75
C HIS A 62 0.98 5.18 -10.54
N VAL A 63 0.97 5.05 -11.88
CA VAL A 63 1.78 5.90 -12.79
C VAL A 63 0.95 6.94 -13.53
N SER A 64 -0.30 7.13 -13.10
CA SER A 64 -1.13 8.21 -13.62
C SER A 64 -0.49 9.57 -13.36
N LYS A 65 -0.73 10.55 -14.23
CA LYS A 65 -0.23 11.92 -14.06
C LYS A 65 -0.60 12.49 -12.69
N MET A 66 -1.81 12.23 -12.23
CA MET A 66 -2.30 12.70 -10.93
C MET A 66 -1.50 12.10 -9.77
N THR A 67 -1.21 10.80 -9.82
CA THR A 67 -0.41 10.13 -8.80
C THR A 67 1.03 10.62 -8.80
N MET A 68 1.65 10.77 -9.96
CA MET A 68 3.01 11.32 -10.06
C MET A 68 3.08 12.74 -9.48
N GLN A 69 2.10 13.59 -9.77
CA GLN A 69 2.00 14.93 -9.17
C GLN A 69 1.86 14.88 -7.64
N LYS A 70 1.05 13.94 -7.12
CA LYS A 70 0.87 13.75 -5.68
C LYS A 70 2.17 13.33 -5.00
N LEU A 71 2.88 12.35 -5.55
CA LEU A 71 4.14 11.84 -5.00
C LEU A 71 5.23 12.93 -5.01
N ASN A 72 5.33 13.69 -6.10
CA ASN A 72 6.25 14.83 -6.19
C ASN A 72 5.94 15.89 -5.12
N LYS A 73 4.66 16.21 -4.89
CA LYS A 73 4.24 17.19 -3.85
C LYS A 73 4.66 16.73 -2.45
N LEU A 74 4.63 15.43 -2.19
CA LEU A 74 5.01 14.84 -0.91
C LEU A 74 6.52 14.52 -0.82
N SER A 75 7.31 14.83 -1.85
CA SER A 75 8.73 14.49 -1.96
C SER A 75 8.99 12.99 -1.77
N TYR A 76 8.14 12.16 -2.36
CA TYR A 76 8.31 10.71 -2.37
C TYR A 76 9.05 10.31 -3.64
N GLU A 77 10.19 9.66 -3.47
CA GLU A 77 10.95 9.10 -4.58
C GLU A 77 10.37 7.73 -4.95
N THR A 78 10.07 7.52 -6.23
CA THR A 78 9.66 6.20 -6.74
C THR A 78 10.82 5.54 -7.44
N LEU A 79 11.02 4.26 -7.16
CA LEU A 79 11.96 3.44 -7.91
C LEU A 79 11.29 2.96 -9.21
N PRO A 80 11.99 3.02 -10.36
CA PRO A 80 11.47 2.46 -11.60
C PRO A 80 11.29 0.95 -11.44
N TYR A 81 10.06 0.46 -11.59
CA TYR A 81 9.74 -0.96 -11.49
C TYR A 81 9.85 -1.65 -12.85
N SER A 82 10.50 -2.82 -12.92
CA SER A 82 10.46 -3.67 -14.11
C SER A 82 9.08 -4.32 -14.23
N VAL A 83 8.46 -4.24 -15.42
CA VAL A 83 7.04 -4.59 -15.64
C VAL A 83 6.67 -6.04 -15.23
N TYR A 84 7.65 -6.93 -15.05
CA TYR A 84 7.42 -8.36 -14.79
C TYR A 84 8.37 -8.96 -13.75
N SER A 85 8.43 -8.40 -12.54
CA SER A 85 9.21 -9.02 -11.46
C SER A 85 8.43 -9.09 -10.15
N PRO A 86 7.40 -9.96 -10.03
CA PRO A 86 6.67 -10.15 -8.77
C PRO A 86 7.61 -10.48 -7.61
N ASP A 87 8.67 -11.25 -7.89
CA ASP A 87 9.68 -11.67 -6.90
C ASP A 87 10.48 -10.50 -6.31
N LEU A 88 10.49 -9.35 -6.98
CA LEU A 88 11.15 -8.13 -6.49
C LEU A 88 10.23 -7.30 -5.57
N SER A 89 8.91 -7.53 -5.60
CA SER A 89 7.98 -6.88 -4.69
C SER A 89 8.01 -7.60 -3.36
N SER A 90 8.63 -6.96 -2.37
CA SER A 90 8.63 -7.45 -1.00
C SER A 90 7.21 -7.71 -0.47
N THR A 91 6.21 -6.96 -0.96
CA THR A 91 4.80 -7.14 -0.58
C THR A 91 4.24 -8.45 -1.13
N ASP A 92 4.54 -8.83 -2.38
CA ASP A 92 4.04 -10.09 -2.95
C ASP A 92 4.76 -11.30 -2.36
N TYR A 93 6.09 -11.24 -2.24
CA TYR A 93 6.87 -12.39 -1.78
C TYR A 93 6.75 -12.64 -0.28
N HIS A 94 6.76 -11.59 0.55
CA HIS A 94 6.70 -11.74 2.01
C HIS A 94 5.30 -11.55 2.55
N PHE A 95 4.72 -10.36 2.38
CA PHE A 95 3.48 -10.00 3.06
C PHE A 95 2.31 -10.88 2.60
N PHE A 96 2.05 -10.94 1.29
CA PHE A 96 0.93 -11.71 0.77
C PHE A 96 1.10 -13.21 0.95
N LYS A 97 2.33 -13.75 0.86
CA LYS A 97 2.59 -15.15 1.19
C LYS A 97 2.22 -15.49 2.64
N HIS A 98 2.59 -14.65 3.60
CA HIS A 98 2.20 -14.85 5.00
C HIS A 98 0.69 -14.64 5.22
N LEU A 99 0.10 -13.69 4.48
CA LEU A 99 -1.34 -13.43 4.51
C LEU A 99 -2.12 -14.64 3.99
N ASP A 100 -1.74 -15.21 2.85
CA ASP A 100 -2.38 -16.38 2.27
C ASP A 100 -2.35 -17.57 3.23
N ASN A 101 -1.20 -17.81 3.88
CA ASN A 101 -1.09 -18.83 4.92
C ASN A 101 -2.02 -18.57 6.11
N PHE A 102 -2.21 -17.30 6.51
CA PHE A 102 -3.14 -16.93 7.58
C PHE A 102 -4.62 -17.09 7.17
N LEU A 103 -4.92 -16.92 5.88
CA LEU A 103 -6.26 -16.99 5.31
C LEU A 103 -6.70 -18.40 4.91
N GLN A 104 -5.76 -19.34 4.74
CA GLN A 104 -6.00 -20.65 4.12
C GLN A 104 -7.18 -21.44 4.71
N ASP A 105 -7.43 -21.33 6.01
CA ASP A 105 -8.50 -22.07 6.71
C ASP A 105 -9.63 -21.15 7.22
N LYS A 106 -9.75 -19.93 6.69
CA LYS A 106 -10.72 -18.93 7.16
C LYS A 106 -11.77 -18.62 6.12
N VAL A 107 -13.03 -18.77 6.52
CA VAL A 107 -14.19 -18.35 5.71
C VAL A 107 -14.77 -17.07 6.31
N PHE A 108 -14.82 -16.01 5.50
CA PHE A 108 -15.41 -14.74 5.90
C PHE A 108 -16.75 -14.56 5.22
N ASN A 109 -17.82 -14.46 6.01
CA ASN A 109 -19.18 -14.35 5.50
C ASN A 109 -19.57 -12.90 5.14
N ASN A 110 -18.79 -11.91 5.62
CA ASN A 110 -18.97 -10.51 5.26
C ASN A 110 -17.68 -9.70 5.51
N GLN A 111 -17.62 -8.48 4.98
CA GLN A 111 -16.45 -7.60 5.09
C GLN A 111 -16.15 -7.21 6.56
N ALA A 112 -17.18 -7.09 7.42
CA ALA A 112 -16.97 -6.79 8.84
C ALA A 112 -16.21 -7.92 9.57
N THR A 113 -16.53 -9.18 9.29
CA THR A 113 -15.80 -10.34 9.83
C THR A 113 -14.35 -10.38 9.37
N LEU A 114 -14.09 -9.90 8.15
CA LEU A 114 -12.73 -9.77 7.62
C LEU A 114 -11.98 -8.68 8.40
N HIS A 115 -12.53 -7.47 8.53
CA HIS A 115 -11.89 -6.38 9.28
C HIS A 115 -11.57 -6.78 10.73
N ASN A 116 -12.49 -7.47 11.41
CA ASN A 116 -12.29 -7.93 12.79
C ASN A 116 -11.16 -8.96 12.94
N ALA A 117 -10.83 -9.72 11.89
CA ALA A 117 -9.73 -10.69 11.94
C ALA A 117 -8.34 -10.05 11.77
N PHE A 118 -8.29 -8.78 11.34
CA PHE A 118 -7.05 -8.00 11.14
C PHE A 118 -6.87 -6.87 12.17
N GLY A 119 -7.82 -6.65 13.07
CA GLY A 119 -7.76 -5.69 14.17
C GLY A 119 -7.36 -6.36 15.48
#